data_AF-A0A536VHM7-F1
#
_entry.id   AF-A0A536VHM7-F1
#
_cell.length_a   1.000
_cell.length_b   1.000
_cell.length_c   1.000
_cell.angle_alpha   90.00
_cell.angle_beta   90.00
_cell.angle_gamma   90.00
#
_symmetry.space_group_name_H-M   'P 1'
#
loop_
_entity.id
_entity.type
_entity.pdbx_description
1 polymer ?
#
loop_
_entity_poly.entity_id
_entity_poly.type
_entity_poly.pdbx_seq_one_letter_code
_entity_poly.pdbx_strand_id
1 'polypeptide(L)'
;MYEERVVSGMRPTGAMHLGHFHGALKNWVKLQSEYPCLYFVADWHALTTHYETPEVIEESVWDMVIDWLAAGIDPAQATLFIQSRIPEHAELHTLLSMITPLSWLERVPSYKDQQEKLIDRDLSTYGSLGYPLLQAAGVLVYRAKYVPVGEDQVPHVEMMREVARRFNHVYGREPGFEEKAKAAAKKLGSRKAKVVMELRTRYQEQGDAEALAAARALLDKQGNLSVADQE
;
A
#
# COMPACT_ATOMS: atom_id res chain seq x y z
N MET A 1 8.88 11.48 12.66
CA MET A 1 8.21 11.32 11.35
C MET A 1 8.90 10.15 10.66
N TYR A 2 8.16 9.21 10.08
CA TYR A 2 8.79 8.09 9.36
C TYR A 2 9.50 8.59 8.12
N GLU A 3 10.58 7.93 7.74
CA GLU A 3 11.33 8.24 6.54
C GLU A 3 10.45 8.04 5.29
N GLU A 4 10.49 9.01 4.38
CA GLU A 4 9.69 8.99 3.16
C GLU A 4 10.28 8.01 2.15
N ARG A 5 9.78 6.77 2.17
CA ARG A 5 10.29 5.70 1.31
C ARG A 5 9.36 5.36 0.15
N VAL A 6 10.00 4.85 -0.91
CA VAL A 6 9.36 4.30 -2.09
C VAL A 6 9.35 2.78 -1.98
N VAL A 7 8.21 2.14 -2.24
CA VAL A 7 8.12 0.68 -2.41
C VAL A 7 7.54 0.39 -3.79
N SER A 8 8.20 -0.45 -4.56
CA SER A 8 7.70 -0.92 -5.85
C SER A 8 8.20 -2.34 -6.11
N GLY A 9 7.46 -3.12 -6.90
CA GLY A 9 7.84 -4.49 -7.19
C GLY A 9 7.34 -4.93 -8.55
N MET A 10 7.93 -5.99 -9.08
CA MET A 10 7.57 -6.55 -10.38
C MET A 10 7.45 -8.07 -10.25
N ARG A 11 6.48 -8.64 -10.98
CA ARG A 11 6.33 -10.10 -11.05
C ARG A 11 7.40 -10.68 -11.97
N PRO A 12 8.07 -11.78 -11.59
CA PRO A 12 8.96 -12.52 -12.47
C PRO A 12 8.12 -13.32 -13.48
N THR A 13 7.95 -12.79 -14.70
CA THR A 13 7.15 -13.44 -15.77
C THR A 13 7.94 -13.66 -17.07
N GLY A 14 9.26 -13.86 -16.95
CA GLY A 14 10.19 -14.03 -18.07
C GLY A 14 11.09 -12.80 -18.30
N ALA A 15 11.88 -12.87 -19.38
CA ALA A 15 12.92 -11.89 -19.70
C ALA A 15 12.37 -10.47 -19.88
N MET A 16 13.11 -9.48 -19.39
CA MET A 16 12.65 -8.09 -19.53
C MET A 16 12.91 -7.52 -20.93
N HIS A 17 11.94 -6.73 -21.42
CA HIS A 17 12.04 -5.97 -22.66
C HIS A 17 11.95 -4.44 -22.45
N LEU A 18 12.11 -3.67 -23.52
CA LEU A 18 12.07 -2.19 -23.51
C LEU A 18 10.82 -1.58 -22.86
N GLY A 19 9.67 -2.28 -22.92
CA GLY A 19 8.46 -1.86 -22.20
C GLY A 19 8.67 -1.73 -20.68
N HIS A 20 9.37 -2.68 -20.04
CA HIS A 20 9.68 -2.62 -18.61
C HIS A 20 10.66 -1.48 -18.31
N PHE A 21 11.64 -1.27 -19.19
CA PHE A 21 12.61 -0.20 -19.02
C PHE A 21 11.95 1.19 -19.04
N HIS A 22 11.15 1.46 -20.07
CA HIS A 22 10.46 2.76 -20.20
C HIS A 22 9.29 2.91 -19.23
N GLY A 23 8.62 1.82 -18.85
CA GLY A 23 7.48 1.84 -17.96
C GLY A 23 7.85 1.97 -16.48
N ALA A 24 8.95 1.35 -16.04
CA ALA A 24 9.31 1.29 -14.62
C ALA A 24 10.78 1.58 -14.34
N LEU A 25 11.72 0.84 -14.94
CA LEU A 25 13.13 0.85 -14.50
C LEU A 25 13.79 2.21 -14.64
N LYS A 26 13.54 2.92 -15.75
CA LYS A 26 14.08 4.27 -15.95
C LYS A 26 13.65 5.23 -14.84
N ASN A 27 12.43 5.08 -14.32
CA ASN A 27 11.93 5.86 -13.21
C ASN A 27 12.53 5.39 -11.87
N TRP A 28 12.68 4.08 -11.67
CA TRP A 28 13.33 3.53 -10.47
C TRP A 28 14.79 3.99 -10.35
N VAL A 29 15.54 4.00 -11.45
CA VAL A 29 16.93 4.48 -11.48
C VAL A 29 17.04 5.95 -11.03
N LYS A 30 16.03 6.76 -11.36
CA LYS A 30 15.94 8.13 -10.86
C LYS A 30 15.59 8.16 -9.37
N LEU A 31 14.53 7.44 -8.97
CA LEU A 31 14.00 7.47 -7.61
C LEU A 31 14.99 6.97 -6.55
N GLN A 32 15.82 5.96 -6.84
CA GLN A 32 16.84 5.47 -5.89
C GLN A 32 17.85 6.56 -5.48
N SER A 33 18.04 7.61 -6.28
CA SER A 33 18.89 8.74 -5.94
C SER A 33 18.18 9.83 -5.12
N GLU A 34 16.86 9.79 -5.06
CA GLU A 34 16.01 10.82 -4.43
C GLU A 34 15.38 10.34 -3.11
N TYR A 35 15.10 9.04 -2.99
CA TYR A 35 14.39 8.44 -1.85
C TYR A 35 15.00 7.10 -1.46
N PRO A 36 14.88 6.70 -0.19
CA PRO A 36 15.06 5.31 0.22
C PRO A 36 14.09 4.41 -0.54
N CYS A 37 14.63 3.56 -1.40
CA CYS A 37 13.86 2.71 -2.28
C CYS A 37 13.93 1.25 -1.87
N LEU A 38 12.77 0.61 -1.84
CA LEU A 38 12.61 -0.81 -1.62
C LEU A 38 12.02 -1.41 -2.90
N TYR A 39 12.85 -2.13 -3.65
CA TYR A 39 12.43 -2.81 -4.88
C TYR A 39 12.44 -4.31 -4.69
N PHE A 40 11.38 -4.98 -5.13
CA PHE A 40 11.25 -6.41 -4.86
C PHE A 40 10.68 -7.24 -5.99
N VAL A 41 11.24 -8.45 -6.10
CA VAL A 41 10.73 -9.49 -6.97
C VAL A 41 9.49 -10.10 -6.32
N ALA A 42 8.34 -9.94 -6.96
CA ALA A 42 7.04 -10.36 -6.45
C ALA A 42 6.71 -11.80 -6.88
N ASP A 43 7.49 -12.77 -6.40
CA ASP A 43 7.40 -14.19 -6.78
C ASP A 43 6.10 -14.88 -6.30
N TRP A 44 5.60 -14.60 -5.10
CA TRP A 44 4.27 -15.09 -4.70
C TRP A 44 3.14 -14.51 -5.54
N HIS A 45 3.28 -13.28 -6.04
CA HIS A 45 2.30 -12.73 -6.98
C HIS A 45 2.36 -13.38 -8.36
N ALA A 46 3.47 -14.01 -8.75
CA ALA A 46 3.52 -14.80 -9.99
C ALA A 46 2.72 -16.11 -9.86
N LEU A 47 2.72 -16.72 -8.66
CA LEU A 47 1.96 -17.95 -8.38
C LEU A 47 0.45 -17.78 -8.59
N THR A 48 -0.12 -16.57 -8.50
CA THR A 48 -1.55 -16.36 -8.76
C THR A 48 -1.97 -16.69 -10.20
N THR A 49 -1.02 -16.79 -11.12
CA THR A 49 -1.27 -17.15 -12.53
C THR A 49 -0.44 -18.33 -13.02
N HIS A 50 0.64 -18.70 -12.32
CA HIS A 50 1.59 -19.74 -12.71
C HIS A 50 1.73 -20.85 -11.65
N TYR A 51 0.72 -21.08 -10.80
CA TYR A 51 0.75 -22.10 -9.75
C TYR A 51 0.97 -23.53 -10.28
N GLU A 52 0.64 -23.81 -11.55
CA GLU A 52 0.85 -25.13 -12.19
C GLU A 52 2.27 -25.32 -12.75
N THR A 53 3.04 -24.25 -12.90
CA THR A 53 4.41 -24.26 -13.46
C THR A 53 5.35 -23.36 -12.65
N PRO A 54 5.47 -23.60 -11.33
CA PRO A 54 6.25 -22.73 -10.45
C PRO A 54 7.75 -22.72 -10.77
N GLU A 55 8.26 -23.72 -11.49
CA GLU A 55 9.68 -23.83 -11.84
C GLU A 55 10.16 -22.65 -12.69
N VAL A 56 9.29 -22.12 -13.56
CA VAL A 56 9.59 -20.95 -14.41
C VAL A 56 9.78 -19.68 -13.57
N ILE A 57 9.14 -19.60 -12.40
CA ILE A 57 9.22 -18.46 -11.49
C ILE A 57 10.63 -18.39 -10.91
N GLU A 58 11.21 -19.52 -10.49
CA GLU A 58 12.53 -19.56 -9.85
C GLU A 58 13.63 -19.01 -10.76
N GLU A 59 13.66 -19.44 -12.03
CA GLU A 59 14.59 -18.93 -13.04
C GLU A 59 14.36 -17.44 -13.30
N SER A 60 13.09 -17.07 -13.53
CA SER A 60 12.69 -15.68 -13.84
C SER A 60 13.01 -14.69 -12.71
N VAL A 61 13.07 -15.14 -11.45
CA VAL A 61 13.46 -14.30 -10.30
C VAL A 61 14.89 -13.80 -10.47
N TRP A 62 15.82 -14.68 -10.82
CA TRP A 62 17.24 -14.33 -10.92
C TRP A 62 17.52 -13.52 -12.18
N ASP A 63 16.93 -13.90 -13.31
CA ASP A 63 17.05 -13.16 -14.57
C ASP A 63 16.59 -11.71 -14.39
N MET A 64 15.46 -11.50 -13.71
CA MET A 64 14.95 -10.15 -13.47
C MET A 64 15.87 -9.33 -12.55
N VAL A 65 16.46 -9.93 -11.52
CA VAL A 65 17.44 -9.22 -10.67
C VAL A 65 18.66 -8.82 -11.49
N ILE A 66 19.17 -9.71 -12.35
CA ILE A 66 20.30 -9.42 -13.24
C ILE A 66 19.93 -8.25 -14.18
N ASP A 67 18.75 -8.29 -14.79
CA ASP A 67 18.26 -7.23 -15.68
C ASP A 67 18.11 -5.88 -14.95
N TRP A 68 17.69 -5.87 -13.67
CA TRP A 68 17.60 -4.64 -12.86
C TRP A 68 18.97 -4.02 -12.63
N LEU A 69 19.94 -4.84 -12.23
CA LEU A 69 21.32 -4.40 -12.04
C LEU A 69 21.91 -3.86 -13.36
N ALA A 70 21.68 -4.57 -14.46
CA ALA A 70 22.12 -4.15 -15.80
C ALA A 70 21.45 -2.85 -16.26
N ALA A 71 20.18 -2.61 -15.88
CA ALA A 71 19.45 -1.38 -16.16
C ALA A 71 19.89 -0.17 -15.31
N GLY A 72 20.72 -0.39 -14.28
CA GLY A 72 21.30 0.66 -13.44
C GLY A 72 20.69 0.78 -12.05
N ILE A 73 19.93 -0.21 -11.59
CA ILE A 73 19.51 -0.28 -10.18
C ILE A 73 20.72 -0.67 -9.34
N ASP A 74 21.04 0.13 -8.32
CA ASP A 74 22.24 0.00 -7.51
C ASP A 74 21.88 -0.47 -6.08
N PRO A 75 22.31 -1.68 -5.66
CA PRO A 75 22.09 -2.17 -4.31
C PRO A 75 22.70 -1.31 -3.19
N ALA A 76 23.63 -0.41 -3.52
CA ALA A 76 24.16 0.55 -2.57
C ALA A 76 23.21 1.74 -2.32
N GLN A 77 22.24 1.97 -3.21
CA GLN A 77 21.27 3.09 -3.15
C GLN A 77 19.85 2.61 -2.86
N ALA A 78 19.48 1.40 -3.27
CA ALA A 78 18.17 0.79 -3.05
C ALA A 78 18.30 -0.60 -2.44
N THR A 79 17.33 -0.97 -1.59
CA THR A 79 17.24 -2.33 -1.06
C THR A 79 16.50 -3.21 -2.06
N LEU A 80 17.17 -4.26 -2.52
CA LEU A 80 16.59 -5.29 -3.37
C LEU A 80 16.26 -6.53 -2.54
N PHE A 81 15.08 -7.10 -2.73
CA PHE A 81 14.71 -8.35 -2.06
C PHE A 81 13.71 -9.18 -2.87
N ILE A 82 13.51 -10.43 -2.44
CA ILE A 82 12.56 -11.36 -3.02
C ILE A 82 11.38 -11.48 -2.04
N GLN A 83 10.15 -11.34 -2.53
CA GLN A 83 8.94 -11.34 -1.71
C GLN A 83 8.86 -12.58 -0.80
N SER A 84 9.06 -13.78 -1.34
CA SER A 84 9.00 -15.02 -0.55
C SER A 84 10.02 -15.16 0.56
N ARG A 85 11.08 -14.33 0.56
CA ARG A 85 12.10 -14.31 1.61
C ARG A 85 11.69 -13.47 2.82
N ILE A 86 10.55 -12.78 2.76
CA ILE A 86 10.00 -11.94 3.82
C ILE A 86 8.68 -12.55 4.32
N PRO A 87 8.71 -13.49 5.28
CA PRO A 87 7.50 -14.17 5.75
C PRO A 87 6.46 -13.23 6.36
N GLU A 88 6.85 -12.05 6.83
CA GLU A 88 5.97 -11.01 7.36
C GLU A 88 4.96 -10.50 6.32
N HIS A 89 5.25 -10.66 5.02
CA HIS A 89 4.27 -10.37 3.95
C HIS A 89 3.06 -11.30 4.06
N ALA A 90 3.30 -12.59 4.31
CA ALA A 90 2.24 -13.59 4.46
C ALA A 90 1.49 -13.37 5.78
N GLU A 91 2.20 -13.12 6.88
CA GLU A 91 1.58 -12.86 8.18
C GLU A 91 0.65 -11.64 8.12
N LEU A 92 1.14 -10.52 7.58
CA LEU A 92 0.32 -9.31 7.45
C LEU A 92 -0.85 -9.54 6.49
N HIS A 93 -0.65 -10.25 5.37
CA HIS A 93 -1.73 -10.62 4.48
C HIS A 93 -2.83 -11.41 5.20
N THR A 94 -2.46 -12.41 6.01
CA THR A 94 -3.40 -13.19 6.82
C THR A 94 -4.16 -12.33 7.82
N LEU A 95 -3.50 -11.40 8.50
CA LEU A 95 -4.16 -10.51 9.45
C LEU A 95 -5.12 -9.54 8.75
N LEU A 96 -4.70 -8.96 7.62
CA LEU A 96 -5.53 -8.03 6.85
C LEU A 96 -6.74 -8.74 6.22
N SER A 97 -6.65 -10.03 5.90
CA SER A 97 -7.76 -10.78 5.29
C SER A 97 -8.96 -10.91 6.22
N MET A 98 -8.72 -10.98 7.54
CA MET A 98 -9.79 -11.08 8.55
C MET A 98 -10.68 -9.84 8.61
N ILE A 99 -10.17 -8.69 8.17
CA ILE A 99 -10.90 -7.42 8.21
C ILE A 99 -11.29 -6.90 6.83
N THR A 100 -10.85 -7.53 5.74
CA THR A 100 -11.10 -7.03 4.38
C THR A 100 -12.38 -7.64 3.80
N PRO A 101 -13.41 -6.83 3.45
CA PRO A 101 -14.62 -7.36 2.84
C PRO A 101 -14.35 -7.98 1.46
N LEU A 102 -14.91 -9.15 1.19
CA LEU A 102 -14.78 -9.84 -0.11
C LEU A 102 -15.22 -8.95 -1.28
N SER A 103 -16.30 -8.19 -1.11
CA SER A 103 -16.83 -7.30 -2.14
C SER A 103 -15.88 -6.19 -2.58
N TRP A 104 -14.83 -5.88 -1.79
CA TRP A 104 -13.79 -4.94 -2.21
C TRP A 104 -12.87 -5.58 -3.25
N LEU A 105 -12.50 -6.84 -3.02
CA LEU A 105 -11.65 -7.62 -3.92
C LEU A 105 -12.35 -7.91 -5.25
N GLU A 106 -13.62 -8.30 -5.20
CA GLU A 106 -14.45 -8.63 -6.39
C GLU A 106 -14.71 -7.42 -7.31
N ARG A 107 -14.54 -6.20 -6.80
CA ARG A 107 -14.78 -4.95 -7.54
C ARG A 107 -13.53 -4.37 -8.19
N VAL A 108 -12.35 -4.90 -7.91
CA VAL A 108 -11.12 -4.45 -8.57
C VAL A 108 -11.22 -4.83 -10.06
N PRO A 109 -11.16 -3.86 -10.99
CA PRO A 109 -11.41 -4.12 -12.42
C PRO A 109 -10.51 -5.21 -13.02
N SER A 110 -9.24 -5.25 -12.60
CA SER A 110 -8.25 -6.23 -13.05
C SER A 110 -8.66 -7.68 -12.81
N TYR A 111 -9.43 -7.96 -11.75
CA TYR A 111 -9.87 -9.31 -11.43
C TYR A 111 -10.83 -9.84 -12.51
N LYS A 112 -11.81 -9.03 -12.92
CA LYS A 112 -12.76 -9.39 -13.98
C LYS A 112 -12.07 -9.55 -15.32
N ASP A 113 -11.22 -8.59 -15.68
CA ASP A 113 -10.46 -8.63 -16.93
C ASP A 113 -9.55 -9.86 -17.02
N GLN A 114 -8.93 -10.28 -15.91
CA GLN A 114 -8.10 -11.48 -15.88
C GLN A 114 -8.92 -12.76 -16.02
N GLN A 115 -10.09 -12.84 -15.37
CA GLN A 115 -11.01 -13.97 -15.55
C GLN A 115 -11.49 -14.12 -17.00
N GLU A 116 -11.74 -13.00 -17.69
CA GLU A 116 -12.19 -13.01 -19.08
C GLU A 116 -11.06 -13.34 -20.08
N LYS A 117 -9.81 -12.92 -19.81
CA LYS A 117 -8.68 -13.08 -20.75
C LYS A 117 -7.98 -14.43 -20.66
N LEU A 118 -8.09 -15.12 -19.53
CA LEU A 118 -7.39 -16.37 -19.26
C LEU A 118 -8.37 -17.54 -19.17
N ILE A 119 -9.21 -17.69 -20.20
CA ILE A 119 -10.24 -18.74 -20.30
C ILE A 119 -9.64 -20.15 -20.17
N ASP A 120 -8.40 -20.34 -20.63
CA ASP A 120 -7.69 -21.62 -20.59
C ASP A 120 -6.99 -21.91 -19.25
N ARG A 121 -7.03 -21.00 -18.27
CA ARG A 121 -6.48 -21.20 -16.92
C ARG A 121 -7.57 -20.98 -15.87
N ASP A 122 -7.70 -21.89 -14.91
CA ASP A 122 -8.64 -21.67 -13.81
C ASP A 122 -8.11 -20.62 -12.83
N LEU A 123 -8.48 -19.36 -13.06
CA LEU A 123 -8.17 -18.25 -12.16
C LEU A 123 -9.23 -18.02 -11.09
N SER A 124 -10.18 -18.94 -10.92
CA SER A 124 -11.21 -18.89 -9.87
C SER A 124 -10.65 -19.29 -8.50
N THR A 125 -9.39 -18.93 -8.23
CA THR A 125 -8.69 -19.27 -7.00
C THR A 125 -8.75 -18.12 -6.00
N TYR A 126 -8.67 -18.46 -4.71
CA TYR A 126 -8.53 -17.45 -3.66
C TYR A 126 -7.28 -16.60 -3.84
N GLY A 127 -6.18 -17.16 -4.37
CA GLY A 127 -4.94 -16.43 -4.62
C GLY A 127 -5.12 -15.32 -5.65
N SER A 128 -5.84 -15.60 -6.75
CA SER A 128 -6.16 -14.60 -7.77
C SER A 128 -7.06 -13.48 -7.22
N LEU A 129 -8.09 -13.84 -6.45
CA LEU A 129 -8.97 -12.85 -5.80
C LEU A 129 -8.23 -12.03 -4.72
N GLY A 130 -7.36 -12.67 -3.95
CA GLY A 130 -6.60 -12.08 -2.85
C GLY A 130 -5.35 -11.30 -3.28
N TYR A 131 -4.99 -11.34 -4.56
CA TYR A 131 -3.82 -10.65 -5.14
C TYR A 131 -3.70 -9.19 -4.68
N PRO A 132 -4.74 -8.34 -4.76
CA PRO A 132 -4.62 -6.94 -4.36
C PRO A 132 -4.33 -6.76 -2.87
N LEU A 133 -4.78 -7.71 -2.04
CA LEU A 133 -4.54 -7.67 -0.60
C LEU A 133 -3.12 -8.12 -0.24
N LEU A 134 -2.56 -9.09 -0.96
CA LEU A 134 -1.16 -9.46 -0.84
C LEU A 134 -0.25 -8.30 -1.26
N GLN A 135 -0.63 -7.56 -2.31
CA GLN A 135 0.06 -6.34 -2.73
C GLN A 135 -0.01 -5.26 -1.63
N ALA A 136 -1.18 -5.09 -1.01
CA ALA A 136 -1.34 -4.18 0.13
C ALA A 136 -0.42 -4.56 1.30
N ALA A 137 -0.36 -5.84 1.69
CA ALA A 137 0.54 -6.30 2.74
C ALA A 137 2.01 -6.01 2.42
N GLY A 138 2.44 -6.33 1.20
CA GLY A 138 3.81 -6.11 0.73
C GLY A 138 4.25 -4.63 0.70
N VAL A 139 3.31 -3.68 0.70
CA VAL A 139 3.61 -2.24 0.77
C VAL A 139 3.43 -1.68 2.18
N LEU A 140 2.34 -2.04 2.86
CA LEU A 140 1.98 -1.47 4.16
C LEU A 140 2.94 -1.90 5.27
N VAL A 141 3.52 -3.11 5.19
CA VAL A 141 4.53 -3.58 6.16
C VAL A 141 5.73 -2.63 6.25
N TYR A 142 6.08 -1.98 5.13
CA TYR A 142 7.17 -1.02 5.07
C TYR A 142 6.74 0.41 5.35
N ARG A 143 5.45 0.71 5.50
CA ARG A 143 4.93 2.08 5.68
C ARG A 143 5.37 3.03 4.56
N ALA A 144 5.28 2.55 3.31
CA ALA A 144 5.66 3.32 2.13
C ALA A 144 4.86 4.63 2.03
N LYS A 145 5.54 5.73 1.68
CA LYS A 145 4.88 6.99 1.34
C LYS A 145 4.51 7.03 -0.15
N TYR A 146 5.38 6.47 -0.99
CA TYR A 146 5.22 6.49 -2.44
C TYR A 146 5.21 5.06 -3.00
N VAL A 147 4.30 4.81 -3.93
CA VAL A 147 4.12 3.50 -4.58
C VAL A 147 3.95 3.75 -6.09
N PRO A 148 5.05 3.83 -6.86
CA PRO A 148 4.96 4.05 -8.31
C PRO A 148 4.39 2.80 -8.96
N VAL A 149 3.30 2.98 -9.70
CA VAL A 149 2.57 1.91 -10.38
C VAL A 149 2.08 2.38 -11.76
N GLY A 150 1.78 1.43 -12.65
CA GLY A 150 1.09 1.71 -13.90
C GLY A 150 -0.37 2.15 -13.68
N GLU A 151 -0.97 2.74 -14.71
CA GLU A 151 -2.36 3.22 -14.66
C GLU A 151 -3.35 2.10 -14.33
N ASP A 152 -3.10 0.89 -14.84
CA ASP A 152 -3.88 -0.33 -14.58
C ASP A 152 -3.84 -0.78 -13.11
N GLN A 153 -2.84 -0.34 -12.36
CA GLN A 153 -2.63 -0.70 -10.95
C GLN A 153 -3.18 0.34 -9.96
N VAL A 154 -3.61 1.51 -10.43
CA VAL A 154 -4.20 2.56 -9.57
C VAL A 154 -5.35 2.05 -8.69
N PRO A 155 -6.30 1.21 -9.18
CA PRO A 155 -7.35 0.66 -8.34
C PRO A 155 -6.82 -0.19 -7.15
N HIS A 156 -5.68 -0.86 -7.32
CA HIS A 156 -5.08 -1.65 -6.25
C HIS A 156 -4.47 -0.76 -5.16
N VAL A 157 -3.86 0.36 -5.55
CA VAL A 157 -3.34 1.37 -4.61
C VAL A 157 -4.47 2.03 -3.84
N GLU A 158 -5.60 2.34 -4.48
CA GLU A 158 -6.77 2.86 -3.76
C GLU A 158 -7.35 1.83 -2.78
N MET A 159 -7.46 0.55 -3.19
CA MET A 159 -7.88 -0.51 -2.28
C MET A 159 -6.94 -0.64 -1.08
N MET A 160 -5.62 -0.58 -1.30
CA MET A 160 -4.61 -0.59 -0.25
C MET A 160 -4.80 0.57 0.74
N ARG A 161 -5.14 1.77 0.25
CA ARG A 161 -5.46 2.94 1.11
C ARG A 161 -6.71 2.71 1.95
N GLU A 162 -7.75 2.09 1.39
CA GLU A 162 -8.97 1.72 2.14
C GLU A 162 -8.67 0.67 3.21
N VAL A 163 -7.88 -0.36 2.90
CA VAL A 163 -7.45 -1.39 3.86
C VAL A 163 -6.66 -0.77 5.01
N ALA A 164 -5.72 0.14 4.72
CA ALA A 164 -4.96 0.84 5.75
C ALA A 164 -5.87 1.71 6.65
N ARG A 165 -6.80 2.46 6.06
CA ARG A 165 -7.79 3.26 6.82
C ARG A 165 -8.66 2.40 7.70
N ARG A 166 -9.11 1.25 7.19
CA ARG A 166 -9.91 0.29 7.96
C ARG A 166 -9.12 -0.34 9.10
N PHE A 167 -7.88 -0.77 8.86
CA PHE A 167 -7.00 -1.28 9.91
C PHE A 167 -6.84 -0.25 11.04
N ASN A 168 -6.51 1.00 10.69
CA ASN A 168 -6.37 2.08 11.66
C ASN A 168 -7.68 2.40 12.40
N HIS A 169 -8.82 2.25 11.73
CA HIS A 169 -10.12 2.44 12.36
C HIS A 169 -10.43 1.34 13.39
N VAL A 170 -10.15 0.08 13.04
CA VAL A 170 -10.45 -1.09 13.87
C VAL A 170 -9.48 -1.21 15.05
N TYR A 171 -8.18 -1.02 14.81
CA TYR A 171 -7.12 -1.30 15.78
C TYR A 171 -6.32 -0.08 16.23
N GLY A 172 -6.29 1.00 15.44
CA GLY A 172 -5.47 2.19 15.69
C GLY A 172 -6.06 3.18 16.71
N ARG A 173 -7.06 2.74 17.49
CA ARG A 173 -7.73 3.57 18.49
C ARG A 173 -7.45 3.00 19.87
N GLU A 174 -6.97 3.84 20.78
CA GLU A 174 -6.89 3.45 22.19
C GLU A 174 -8.30 3.14 22.75
N PRO A 175 -8.40 2.28 23.78
CA PRO A 175 -9.67 2.07 24.48
C PRO A 175 -10.26 3.41 24.93
N GLY A 176 -11.53 3.64 24.58
CA GLY A 176 -12.23 4.89 24.89
C GLY A 176 -11.81 6.09 24.05
N PHE A 177 -11.06 5.92 22.95
CA PHE A 177 -10.62 7.01 22.07
C PHE A 177 -11.76 7.95 21.67
N GLU A 178 -12.93 7.43 21.31
CA GLU A 178 -14.07 8.27 20.92
C GLU A 178 -14.62 9.12 22.07
N GLU A 179 -14.61 8.58 23.28
CA GLU A 179 -15.05 9.30 24.48
C GLU A 179 -14.04 10.40 24.84
N LYS A 180 -12.75 10.07 24.77
CA LYS A 180 -11.64 11.01 25.00
C LYS A 180 -11.62 12.12 23.94
N ALA A 181 -11.75 11.80 22.67
CA ALA A 181 -11.84 12.78 21.58
C ALA A 181 -13.07 13.69 21.73
N LYS A 182 -14.23 13.15 22.13
CA LYS A 182 -15.43 13.96 22.45
C LYS A 182 -15.21 14.85 23.67
N ALA A 183 -14.53 14.36 24.70
CA ALA A 183 -14.19 15.14 25.89
C ALA A 183 -13.21 16.28 25.56
N ALA A 184 -12.18 16.00 24.77
CA ALA A 184 -11.23 16.99 24.24
C ALA A 184 -11.95 18.05 23.39
N ALA A 185 -12.82 17.63 22.48
CA ALA A 185 -13.62 18.54 21.67
C ALA A 185 -14.52 19.46 22.53
N LYS A 186 -15.09 18.96 23.64
CA LYS A 186 -15.86 19.82 24.57
C LYS A 186 -15.01 20.92 25.20
N LYS A 187 -13.72 20.66 25.49
CA LYS A 187 -12.78 21.67 26.04
C LYS A 187 -12.55 22.83 25.06
N LEU A 188 -12.75 22.63 23.75
CA LEU A 188 -12.61 23.68 22.72
C LEU A 188 -13.76 24.71 22.73
N GLY A 189 -14.90 24.39 23.35
CA GLY A 189 -16.14 25.14 23.23
C GLY A 189 -16.93 24.80 21.94
N SER A 190 -18.26 24.93 22.01
CA SER A 190 -19.21 24.39 21.00
C SER A 190 -18.90 24.78 19.55
N ARG A 191 -18.53 26.05 19.32
CA ARG A 191 -18.26 26.56 17.97
C ARG A 191 -17.01 25.94 17.35
N LYS A 192 -15.89 25.91 18.10
CA LYS A 192 -14.62 25.35 17.63
C LYS A 192 -14.69 23.83 17.52
N ALA A 193 -15.36 23.16 18.45
CA ALA A 193 -15.61 21.73 18.40
C ALA A 193 -16.31 21.32 17.09
N LYS A 194 -17.34 22.09 16.68
CA LYS A 194 -18.05 21.86 15.43
C LYS A 194 -17.13 22.00 14.21
N VAL A 195 -16.31 23.06 14.17
CA VAL A 195 -15.35 23.29 13.08
C VAL A 195 -14.32 22.15 12.99
N VAL A 196 -13.74 21.72 14.11
CA VAL A 196 -12.78 20.60 14.12
C VAL A 196 -13.43 19.30 13.65
N MET A 197 -14.68 19.02 14.03
CA MET A 197 -15.40 17.84 13.57
C MET A 197 -15.71 17.88 12.07
N GLU A 198 -16.10 19.04 11.53
CA GLU A 198 -16.31 19.22 10.08
C GLU A 198 -15.00 19.03 9.29
N LEU A 199 -13.89 19.59 9.78
CA LEU A 199 -12.57 19.41 9.16
C LEU A 199 -12.10 17.94 9.23
N ARG A 200 -12.34 17.27 10.37
CA ARG A 200 -12.05 15.85 10.54
C ARG A 200 -12.86 15.01 9.55
N THR A 201 -14.15 15.29 9.37
CA THR A 201 -15.00 14.58 8.41
C THR A 201 -14.48 14.78 6.99
N ARG A 202 -14.16 16.01 6.57
CA ARG A 202 -13.56 16.28 5.26
C ARG A 202 -12.26 15.49 5.05
N TYR A 203 -11.37 15.48 6.03
CA TYR A 203 -10.14 14.70 5.92
C TYR A 203 -10.41 13.19 5.83
N GLN A 204 -11.31 12.65 6.66
CA GLN A 204 -11.57 11.21 6.70
C GLN A 204 -12.32 10.70 5.47
N GLU A 205 -13.24 11.49 4.92
CA GLU A 205 -14.07 11.09 3.77
C GLU A 205 -13.43 11.43 2.43
N GLN A 206 -12.73 12.56 2.35
CA GLN A 206 -12.24 13.10 1.07
C GLN A 206 -10.71 13.12 0.97
N GLY A 207 -9.99 12.74 2.04
CA GLY A 207 -8.54 12.80 2.08
C GLY A 207 -7.98 14.23 2.06
N ASP A 208 -8.78 15.22 2.43
CA ASP A 208 -8.47 16.65 2.35
C ASP A 208 -7.32 17.04 3.30
N ALA A 209 -6.11 17.14 2.74
CA ALA A 209 -4.90 17.48 3.49
C ALA A 209 -4.92 18.91 4.06
N GLU A 210 -5.60 19.85 3.39
CA GLU A 210 -5.76 21.21 3.89
C GLU A 210 -6.68 21.24 5.11
N ALA A 211 -7.74 20.43 5.10
CA ALA A 211 -8.61 20.28 6.26
C ALA A 211 -7.85 19.72 7.48
N LEU A 212 -6.95 18.76 7.27
CA LEU A 212 -6.08 18.25 8.34
C LEU A 212 -5.13 19.34 8.87
N ALA A 213 -4.48 20.09 7.99
CA ALA A 213 -3.57 21.17 8.37
C ALA A 213 -4.30 22.28 9.14
N ALA A 214 -5.50 22.66 8.68
CA ALA A 214 -6.35 23.63 9.34
C ALA A 214 -6.83 23.15 10.73
N ALA A 215 -7.18 21.88 10.86
CA ALA A 215 -7.56 21.29 12.14
C ALA A 215 -6.39 21.32 13.13
N ARG A 216 -5.20 20.89 12.71
CA ARG A 216 -3.98 20.94 13.55
C ARG A 216 -3.65 22.36 13.98
N ALA A 217 -3.63 23.31 13.05
CA ALA A 217 -3.36 24.71 13.37
C ALA A 217 -4.40 25.32 14.33
N LEU A 218 -5.65 24.85 14.30
CA LEU A 218 -6.69 25.27 15.24
C LEU A 218 -6.43 24.71 16.64
N LEU A 219 -6.06 23.44 16.74
CA LEU A 219 -5.75 22.72 17.97
C LEU A 219 -4.48 23.25 18.66
N ASP A 220 -3.41 23.49 17.90
CA ASP A 220 -2.12 24.01 18.41
C ASP A 220 -2.26 25.39 19.07
N LYS A 221 -3.24 26.18 18.61
CA LYS A 221 -3.53 27.52 19.16
C LYS A 221 -4.34 27.48 20.47
N GLN A 222 -4.67 26.30 21.00
CA GLN A 222 -5.46 26.16 22.22
C GLN A 222 -4.61 25.72 23.40
N GLY A 223 -4.34 26.64 24.33
CA GLY A 223 -3.59 26.36 25.55
C GLY A 223 -4.34 25.55 26.61
N ASN A 224 -5.61 25.19 26.37
CA ASN A 224 -6.45 24.44 27.30
C ASN A 224 -6.60 22.95 26.95
N LEU A 225 -5.91 22.50 25.90
CA LEU A 225 -5.78 21.09 25.56
C LEU A 225 -4.42 20.58 26.04
N SER A 226 -4.40 19.38 26.62
CA SER A 226 -3.14 18.68 26.85
C SER A 226 -2.58 18.13 25.54
N VAL A 227 -1.30 17.75 25.52
CA VAL A 227 -0.70 17.07 24.35
C VAL A 227 -1.50 15.82 23.97
N ALA A 228 -1.99 15.06 24.95
CA ALA A 228 -2.84 13.90 24.71
C ALA A 228 -4.25 14.24 24.19
N ASP A 229 -4.74 15.46 24.40
CA ASP A 229 -6.01 15.91 23.80
C ASP A 229 -5.82 16.42 22.35
N GLN A 230 -4.57 16.68 21.93
CA GLN A 230 -4.22 17.20 20.61
C GLN A 230 -3.85 16.09 19.60
N GLU A 231 -3.44 14.90 20.09
CA GLU A 231 -3.21 13.68 19.29
C GLU A 231 -4.51 13.07 18.74
#